data_AF-A0A142B6W7-F1
#
_entry.id   AF-A0A142B6W7-F1
#
_cell.length_a   1.000
_cell.length_b   1.000
_cell.length_c   1.000
_cell.angle_alpha   90.00
_cell.angle_beta   90.00
_cell.angle_gamma   90.00
#
_symmetry.space_group_name_H-M   'P 1'
#
loop_
_entity.id
_entity.type
_entity.pdbx_description
1 polymer ?
#
loop_
_entity_poly.entity_id
_entity_poly.type
_entity_poly.pdbx_seq_one_letter_code
_entity_poly.pdbx_strand_id
1 'polypeptide(L)'
;MSEELHLNIQDLHDLLEGQPVDDCTAGSLKQITDEIQLALAQAEGEIPLQEYNEQLEQEAIRFSEAHPAISQAIRQVITTLSSIGI
;
A
#
# COMPACT_ATOMS: atom_id res chain seq x y z
N MET A 1 -6.83 13.62 3.63
CA MET A 1 -5.75 12.64 3.38
C MET A 1 -4.55 13.05 4.21
N SER A 2 -3.94 12.14 4.98
CA SER A 2 -2.70 12.43 5.70
C SER A 2 -1.53 12.48 4.72
N GLU A 3 -0.73 13.55 4.77
CA GLU A 3 0.42 13.76 3.88
C GLU A 3 1.42 12.59 3.97
N GLU A 4 1.58 12.00 5.16
CA GLU A 4 2.46 10.85 5.39
C GLU A 4 2.05 9.61 4.59
N LEU A 5 0.76 9.29 4.51
CA LEU A 5 0.30 8.11 3.77
C LEU A 5 0.53 8.29 2.27
N HIS A 6 0.33 9.50 1.76
CA HIS A 6 0.59 9.80 0.35
C HIS A 6 2.06 9.56 0.01
N LEU A 7 2.97 10.03 0.86
CA LEU A 7 4.40 9.83 0.69
C LEU A 7 4.77 8.34 0.73
N ASN A 8 4.26 7.59 1.70
CA ASN A 8 4.55 6.15 1.79
C ASN A 8 4.04 5.35 0.57
N ILE A 9 2.88 5.72 0.01
CA ILE A 9 2.35 5.10 -1.21
C ILE A 9 3.20 5.49 -2.43
N GLN A 10 3.61 6.75 -2.52
CA GLN A 10 4.46 7.22 -3.60
C GLN A 10 5.84 6.53 -3.59
N ASP A 11 6.49 6.47 -2.43
CA ASP A 11 7.76 5.74 -2.26
C ASP A 11 7.63 4.27 -2.66
N LEU A 12 6.49 3.63 -2.33
CA LEU A 12 6.21 2.26 -2.73
C LEU A 12 6.07 2.12 -4.26
N HIS A 13 5.40 3.07 -4.92
CA HIS A 13 5.27 3.09 -6.38
C HIS A 13 6.63 3.27 -7.06
N ASP A 14 7.46 4.20 -6.57
CA ASP A 14 8.80 4.42 -7.08
C ASP A 14 9.69 3.17 -6.94
N LEU A 15 9.57 2.46 -5.81
CA LEU A 15 10.26 1.18 -5.60
C LEU A 15 9.81 0.10 -6.60
N LEU A 16 8.52 0.05 -6.93
CA LEU A 16 7.98 -0.89 -7.91
C LEU A 16 8.48 -0.58 -9.34
N GLU A 17 8.60 0.69 -9.71
CA GLU A 17 9.13 1.08 -11.03
C GLU A 17 10.64 0.85 -11.16
N GLY A 18 11.39 0.94 -10.04
CA GLY A 18 12.84 0.74 -10.01
C GLY A 18 13.29 -0.73 -9.88
N GLN A 19 12.37 -1.66 -9.65
CA GLN A 19 12.69 -3.08 -9.40
C GLN A 19 12.14 -3.97 -10.53
N PRO A 20 12.81 -5.08 -10.87
CA PRO A 20 12.32 -6.05 -11.84
C PRO A 20 11.24 -6.94 -11.21
N VAL A 21 10.13 -6.32 -10.80
CA VAL A 21 8.95 -7.00 -10.28
C VAL A 21 8.06 -7.40 -11.45
N ASP A 22 7.49 -8.60 -11.41
CA ASP A 22 6.49 -9.02 -12.40
C ASP A 22 5.31 -8.04 -12.43
N ASP A 23 4.89 -7.62 -13.64
CA ASP A 23 3.76 -6.71 -13.85
C ASP A 23 2.47 -7.14 -13.11
N CYS A 24 2.26 -8.45 -12.95
CA CYS A 24 1.11 -9.01 -12.24
C CYS A 24 1.16 -8.71 -10.73
N THR A 25 2.34 -8.88 -10.12
CA THR A 25 2.56 -8.69 -8.68
C THR A 25 2.60 -7.20 -8.34
N ALA A 26 3.32 -6.41 -9.15
CA ALA A 26 3.33 -4.95 -9.01
C ALA A 26 1.96 -4.32 -9.30
N GLY A 27 1.21 -4.87 -10.26
CA GLY A 27 -0.12 -4.40 -10.65
C GLY A 27 -1.14 -4.54 -9.53
N SER A 28 -1.18 -5.70 -8.87
CA SER A 28 -2.06 -5.95 -7.71
C SER A 28 -1.80 -4.92 -6.61
N LEU A 29 -0.53 -4.71 -6.27
CA LEU A 29 -0.14 -3.77 -5.22
C LEU A 29 -0.46 -2.31 -5.58
N LYS A 30 -0.17 -1.88 -6.81
CA LYS A 30 -0.53 -0.54 -7.31
C LYS A 30 -2.03 -0.31 -7.20
N GLN A 31 -2.83 -1.27 -7.66
CA GLN A 31 -4.29 -1.18 -7.61
C GLN A 31 -4.79 -0.99 -6.17
N ILE A 32 -4.32 -1.80 -5.21
CA ILE A 32 -4.73 -1.69 -3.79
C ILE A 32 -4.42 -0.28 -3.25
N THR A 33 -3.22 0.23 -3.53
CA THR A 33 -2.82 1.56 -3.05
C THR A 33 -3.57 2.71 -3.71
N ASP A 34 -3.94 2.58 -4.99
CA ASP A 34 -4.79 3.57 -5.68
C ASP A 34 -6.21 3.57 -5.12
N GLU A 35 -6.76 2.39 -4.83
CA GLU A 35 -8.08 2.25 -4.20
C GLU A 35 -8.10 2.89 -2.79
N ILE A 36 -7.04 2.71 -1.99
CA ILE A 36 -6.88 3.37 -0.69
C ILE A 36 -6.88 4.90 -0.85
N GLN A 37 -6.09 5.44 -1.79
CA GLN A 37 -6.04 6.87 -2.05
C GLN A 37 -7.41 7.41 -2.47
N LEU A 38 -8.11 6.68 -3.34
CA LEU A 38 -9.44 7.04 -3.81
C LEU A 38 -10.45 7.05 -2.66
N ALA A 39 -10.46 6.00 -1.84
CA ALA A 39 -11.37 5.88 -0.69
C ALA A 39 -11.14 6.99 0.34
N LEU A 40 -9.89 7.36 0.60
CA LEU A 40 -9.52 8.47 1.50
C LEU A 40 -9.83 9.85 0.92
N ALA A 41 -9.75 10.02 -0.39
CA ALA A 41 -10.10 11.26 -1.07
C ALA A 41 -11.61 11.49 -1.16
N GLN A 42 -12.38 10.41 -1.31
CA GLN A 42 -13.84 10.43 -1.42
C GLN A 42 -14.56 10.23 -0.08
N ALA A 43 -13.87 10.36 1.06
CA ALA A 43 -14.37 9.99 2.37
C ALA A 43 -15.63 10.81 2.80
N GLU A 44 -16.80 10.36 2.36
CA GLU A 44 -18.12 10.70 2.89
C GLU A 44 -18.71 9.53 3.72
N GLY A 45 -17.92 8.48 4.03
CA GLY A 45 -18.35 7.28 4.76
C GLY A 45 -17.22 6.46 5.40
N GLU A 46 -17.56 5.29 5.97
CA GLU A 46 -16.59 4.36 6.57
C GLU A 46 -15.70 3.73 5.49
N ILE A 47 -14.39 3.95 5.61
CA ILE A 47 -13.39 3.33 4.75
C ILE A 47 -13.10 1.93 5.31
N PRO A 48 -13.11 0.86 4.48
CA PRO A 48 -12.80 -0.49 4.92
C PRO A 48 -11.29 -0.69 5.15
N LEU A 49 -10.70 0.08 6.07
CA LEU A 49 -9.26 0.08 6.38
C LEU A 49 -8.75 -1.32 6.75
N GLN A 50 -9.59 -2.12 7.40
CA GLN A 50 -9.26 -3.49 7.78
C GLN A 50 -8.99 -4.36 6.55
N GLU A 51 -9.84 -4.26 5.53
CA GLU A 51 -9.73 -5.04 4.30
C GLU A 51 -8.46 -4.64 3.52
N TYR A 52 -8.20 -3.34 3.41
CA TYR A 52 -6.97 -2.84 2.79
C TYR A 52 -5.70 -3.29 3.52
N ASN A 53 -5.71 -3.29 4.85
CA ASN A 53 -4.59 -3.79 5.64
C ASN A 53 -4.34 -5.28 5.37
N GLU A 54 -5.38 -6.11 5.30
CA GLU A 54 -5.25 -7.54 5.01
C GLU A 54 -4.69 -7.77 3.61
N GLN A 55 -5.16 -7.04 2.60
CA GLN A 55 -4.66 -7.14 1.24
C GLN A 55 -3.18 -6.72 1.13
N LEU A 56 -2.82 -5.59 1.75
CA LEU A 56 -1.43 -5.13 1.80
C LEU A 56 -0.54 -6.13 2.55
N GLU A 57 -1.01 -6.75 3.64
CA GLU A 57 -0.22 -7.72 4.38
C GLU A 57 0.07 -8.97 3.54
N GLN A 58 -0.89 -9.45 2.74
CA GLN A 58 -0.67 -10.55 1.81
C GLN A 58 0.38 -10.21 0.75
N GLU A 59 0.32 -9.01 0.17
CA GLU A 59 1.35 -8.56 -0.77
C GLU A 59 2.72 -8.44 -0.08
N ALA A 60 2.78 -7.88 1.14
CA ALA A 60 4.03 -7.79 1.89
C ALA A 60 4.68 -9.17 2.10
N ILE A 61 3.88 -10.22 2.35
CA ILE A 61 4.38 -11.59 2.45
C ILE A 61 4.91 -12.08 1.11
N ARG A 62 4.17 -11.88 0.01
CA ARG A 62 4.62 -12.27 -1.35
C ARG A 62 5.95 -11.60 -1.74
N PHE A 63 6.10 -10.32 -1.40
CA PHE A 63 7.31 -9.56 -1.66
C PHE A 63 8.44 -9.85 -0.67
N SER A 64 8.18 -10.48 0.47
CA SER A 64 9.18 -10.62 1.54
C SER A 64 10.40 -11.45 1.13
N GLU A 65 10.22 -12.47 0.29
CA GLU A 65 11.29 -13.35 -0.15
C GLU A 65 12.10 -12.78 -1.33
N ALA A 66 11.40 -12.19 -2.32
CA ALA A 66 12.03 -11.70 -3.55
C ALA A 66 12.45 -10.23 -3.48
N HIS A 67 11.69 -9.38 -2.79
CA HIS A 67 11.88 -7.93 -2.73
C HIS A 67 11.64 -7.39 -1.30
N PRO A 68 12.57 -7.63 -0.37
CA PRO A 68 12.39 -7.25 1.04
C PRO A 68 12.18 -5.75 1.25
N ALA A 69 12.75 -4.90 0.39
CA ALA A 69 12.54 -3.45 0.42
C ALA A 69 11.07 -3.07 0.14
N ILE A 70 10.42 -3.76 -0.82
CA ILE A 70 9.01 -3.55 -1.16
C ILE A 70 8.14 -4.02 0.00
N SER A 71 8.42 -5.21 0.56
CA SER A 71 7.73 -5.71 1.75
C SER A 71 7.78 -4.73 2.92
N GLN A 72 8.94 -4.10 3.16
CA GLN A 72 9.09 -3.09 4.20
C GLN A 72 8.29 -1.82 3.91
N ALA A 73 8.30 -1.32 2.67
CA ALA A 73 7.51 -0.17 2.26
C ALA A 73 6.00 -0.42 2.43
N ILE A 74 5.52 -1.62 2.07
CA ILE A 74 4.12 -2.01 2.29
C ILE A 74 3.75 -1.99 3.78
N ARG A 75 4.63 -2.51 4.66
CA ARG A 75 4.41 -2.45 6.11
C ARG A 75 4.35 -1.02 6.65
N GLN A 76 5.12 -0.12 6.06
CA GLN A 76 5.07 1.31 6.39
C GLN A 76 3.69 1.91 6.02
N VAL A 77 3.17 1.58 4.83
CA VAL A 77 1.82 1.96 4.40
C VAL A 77 0.76 1.43 5.37
N ILE A 78 0.80 0.15 5.75
CA ILE A 78 -0.13 -0.47 6.72
C ILE A 78 -0.10 0.26 8.08
N THR A 79 1.11 0.58 8.57
CA THR A 79 1.30 1.26 9.85
C THR A 79 0.67 2.65 9.85
N THR A 80 0.93 3.42 8.79
CA THR A 80 0.34 4.75 8.64
C THR A 80 -1.17 4.68 8.40
N LEU A 81 -1.66 3.73 7.60
CA LEU A 81 -3.09 3.51 7.36
C LEU A 81 -3.84 3.19 8.66
N SER A 82 -3.27 2.31 9.47
CA SER A 82 -3.81 1.95 10.79
C SER A 82 -3.82 3.14 11.76
N SER A 83 -2.89 4.09 11.60
CA SER A 83 -2.83 5.30 12.43
C SER A 83 -3.90 6.33 12.08
N ILE A 84 -4.50 6.25 10.87
CA ILE A 84 -5.61 7.12 10.44
C ILE A 84 -6.96 6.60 10.95
N GLY A 85 -7.08 5.29 11.16
CA GLY A 85 -8.30 4.63 11.65
C GLY A 85 -8.51 4.65 13.16
N ILE A 86 -7.64 5.34 13.92
CA ILE A 86 -7.74 5.53 15.38
C ILE A 86 -8.35 6.88 15.71
#